data_AF-A0A937BJN6-F1
#
_entry.id   AF-A0A937BJN6-F1
#
_cell.length_a   1.000
_cell.length_b   1.000
_cell.length_c   1.000
_cell.angle_alpha   90.00
_cell.angle_beta   90.00
_cell.angle_gamma   90.00
#
_symmetry.space_group_name_H-M   'P 1'
#
loop_
_entity.id
_entity.type
_entity.pdbx_description
1 polymer ?
#
loop_
_entity_poly.entity_id
_entity_poly.type
_entity_poly.pdbx_seq_one_letter_code
_entity_poly.pdbx_strand_id
1 'polypeptide(L)'
;MDERSIRVELAGRAYPLTIHQAEEENVRRAVDEINESITRLKEHYPLTDKQDMLAMAAMEVAVRAMNTNAPKQEAEALAVLTGIEKLLAEITP
;
A
#
# COMPACT_ATOMS: atom_id res chain seq x y z
N MET A 1 -13.29 15.41 -17.90
CA MET A 1 -12.57 14.12 -17.79
C MET A 1 -11.16 14.41 -18.26
N ASP A 2 -10.32 14.91 -17.36
CA ASP A 2 -8.99 15.39 -17.69
C ASP A 2 -7.99 14.29 -17.33
N GLU A 3 -7.85 13.34 -18.26
CA GLU A 3 -6.78 12.36 -18.26
C GLU A 3 -5.51 13.02 -18.79
N ARG A 4 -4.42 12.91 -18.05
CA ARG A 4 -3.11 13.44 -18.42
C ARG A 4 -2.12 12.30 -18.49
N SER A 5 -1.37 12.25 -19.59
CA SER A 5 -0.23 11.36 -19.69
C SER A 5 0.95 11.94 -18.92
N ILE A 6 1.41 11.20 -17.92
CA ILE A 6 2.58 11.52 -17.11
C ILE A 6 3.67 10.49 -17.35
N ARG A 7 4.92 10.87 -17.08
CA ARG A 7 6.07 9.98 -17.13
C ARG A 7 6.57 9.76 -15.71
N VAL A 8 6.50 8.52 -15.24
CA VAL A 8 7.01 8.13 -13.91
C VAL A 8 8.30 7.34 -14.05
N GLU A 9 9.22 7.52 -13.11
CA GLU A 9 10.47 6.75 -13.08
C GLU A 9 10.43 5.74 -11.93
N LEU A 10 10.43 4.46 -12.26
CA LEU A 10 10.38 3.36 -11.30
C LEU A 10 11.60 2.47 -11.48
N ALA A 11 12.38 2.29 -10.42
CA ALA A 11 13.60 1.47 -10.41
C ALA A 11 14.63 1.83 -11.51
N GLY A 12 14.70 3.12 -11.89
CA GLY A 12 15.57 3.61 -12.98
C GLY A 12 15.03 3.32 -14.39
N ARG A 13 13.73 3.04 -14.53
CA ARG A 13 13.04 2.89 -15.81
C ARG A 13 11.87 3.85 -15.88
N ALA A 14 11.80 4.60 -16.99
CA ALA A 14 10.71 5.54 -17.21
C ALA A 14 9.51 4.85 -17.88
N TYR A 15 8.36 4.88 -17.21
CA TYR A 15 7.10 4.34 -17.68
C TYR A 15 6.11 5.48 -17.98
N PRO A 16 5.57 5.57 -19.20
CA PRO A 16 4.46 6.48 -19.49
C PRO A 16 3.15 5.90 -18.93
N LEU A 17 2.44 6.66 -18.10
CA LEU A 17 1.11 6.32 -17.58
C LEU A 17 0.11 7.41 -17.94
N THR A 18 -1.11 7.01 -18.28
CA THR A 18 -2.24 7.94 -18.45
C THR A 18 -3.15 7.79 -17.23
N ILE A 19 -3.32 8.88 -16.48
CA ILE A 19 -4.10 8.89 -15.23
C ILE A 19 -4.91 10.18 -15.13
N HIS A 20 -5.89 10.21 -14.23
CA HIS A 20 -6.63 11.43 -13.93
C HIS A 20 -5.76 12.41 -13.13
N GLN A 21 -5.94 13.71 -13.37
CA GLN A 21 -5.20 14.76 -12.67
C GLN A 21 -5.33 14.68 -11.13
N ALA A 22 -6.48 14.22 -10.62
CA ALA A 22 -6.71 14.03 -9.20
C ALA A 22 -5.85 12.90 -8.58
N GLU A 23 -5.36 11.97 -9.40
CA GLU A 23 -4.56 10.83 -8.96
C GLU A 23 -3.06 11.05 -9.18
N GLU A 24 -2.67 12.08 -9.96
CA GLU A 24 -1.27 12.35 -10.30
C GLU A 24 -0.36 12.47 -9.08
N GLU A 25 -0.80 13.19 -8.06
CA GLU A 25 -0.04 13.36 -6.83
C GLU A 25 0.12 12.03 -6.08
N ASN A 26 -0.95 11.24 -5.97
CA ASN A 26 -0.93 9.95 -5.30
C ASN A 26 -0.03 8.95 -6.03
N VAL A 27 -0.09 8.91 -7.35
CA VAL A 27 0.75 8.04 -8.18
C VAL A 27 2.22 8.43 -8.04
N ARG A 28 2.55 9.73 -8.08
CA ARG A 28 3.93 10.19 -7.91
C ARG A 28 4.48 9.82 -6.52
N ARG A 29 3.68 10.03 -5.47
CA ARG A 29 4.04 9.62 -4.10
C ARG A 29 4.27 8.12 -3.97
N ALA A 30 3.41 7.30 -4.57
CA ALA A 30 3.55 5.85 -4.54
C ALA A 30 4.84 5.39 -5.25
N VAL A 31 5.18 6.01 -6.38
CA VAL A 31 6.41 5.72 -7.12
C VAL A 31 7.65 6.05 -6.27
N ASP A 32 7.65 7.19 -5.58
CA ASP A 32 8.74 7.59 -4.69
C ASP A 32 8.93 6.60 -3.53
N GLU A 33 7.83 6.18 -2.88
CA GLU A 33 7.86 5.22 -1.77
C GLU A 33 8.36 3.83 -2.20
N ILE A 34 7.98 3.38 -3.40
CA ILE A 34 8.48 2.12 -3.97
C ILE A 34 9.98 2.25 -4.29
N ASN A 35 10.43 3.35 -4.89
CA ASN A 35 11.84 3.57 -5.21
C ASN A 35 12.71 3.61 -3.95
N GLU A 36 12.24 4.23 -2.87
CA GLU A 36 12.93 4.23 -1.58
C GLU A 36 13.05 2.80 -1.01
N SER A 37 11.95 2.03 -1.08
CA SER A 37 11.93 0.64 -0.63
C SER A 37 12.89 -0.25 -1.42
N ILE A 38 12.93 -0.10 -2.75
CA ILE A 38 13.92 -0.77 -3.62
C ILE A 38 15.34 -0.38 -3.24
N THR A 39 15.57 0.87 -2.86
CA THR A 39 16.91 1.36 -2.47
C THR A 39 17.36 0.71 -1.16
N ARG A 40 16.48 0.62 -0.15
CA ARG A 40 16.77 -0.13 1.10
C ARG A 40 17.04 -1.61 0.81
N LEU A 41 16.24 -2.24 -0.03
CA LEU A 41 16.42 -3.65 -0.41
C LEU A 41 17.75 -3.89 -1.14
N LYS A 42 18.21 -2.94 -1.98
CA LYS A 42 19.53 -3.01 -2.63
C LYS A 42 20.69 -3.05 -1.63
N GLU A 43 20.59 -2.31 -0.53
CA GLU A 43 21.63 -2.28 0.50
C GLU A 43 21.74 -3.64 1.22
N HIS A 44 20.60 -4.31 1.43
CA HIS A 44 20.56 -5.62 2.08
C HIS A 44 20.80 -6.80 1.12
N TYR A 45 20.49 -6.65 -0.17
CA TYR A 45 20.53 -7.72 -1.18
C TYR A 45 21.20 -7.26 -2.50
N PRO A 46 22.51 -6.94 -2.49
CA PRO A 46 23.21 -6.36 -3.63
C PRO A 46 23.40 -7.31 -4.82
N LEU A 47 23.21 -8.62 -4.65
CA LEU A 47 23.41 -9.64 -5.69
C LEU A 47 22.13 -10.04 -6.43
N THR A 48 20.98 -9.49 -6.05
CA THR A 48 19.68 -9.88 -6.57
C THR A 48 19.33 -9.08 -7.83
N ASP A 49 18.72 -9.74 -8.81
CA ASP A 49 18.41 -9.12 -10.09
C ASP A 49 17.44 -7.95 -9.93
N LYS A 50 17.54 -6.92 -10.80
CA LYS A 50 16.75 -5.68 -10.64
C LYS A 50 15.24 -5.94 -10.67
N GLN A 51 14.82 -6.97 -11.38
CA GLN A 51 13.43 -7.40 -11.46
C GLN A 51 12.96 -8.07 -10.17
N ASP A 52 13.79 -8.91 -9.57
CA ASP A 52 13.48 -9.60 -8.31
C ASP A 52 13.43 -8.63 -7.14
N MET A 53 14.28 -7.61 -7.12
CA MET A 53 14.19 -6.54 -6.11
C MET A 53 12.91 -5.72 -6.25
N LEU A 54 12.44 -5.47 -7.48
CA LEU A 54 11.17 -4.80 -7.72
C LEU A 54 10.00 -5.67 -7.22
N ALA A 55 10.05 -6.99 -7.47
CA ALA A 55 9.07 -7.93 -6.97
C ALA A 55 9.05 -7.98 -5.42
N MET A 56 10.22 -7.99 -4.78
CA MET A 56 10.32 -7.94 -3.31
C MET A 56 9.79 -6.63 -2.74
N ALA A 57 10.11 -5.49 -3.35
CA ALA A 57 9.59 -4.19 -2.91
C ALA A 57 8.07 -4.09 -3.10
N ALA A 58 7.54 -4.57 -4.23
CA ALA A 58 6.10 -4.63 -4.48
C ALA A 58 5.40 -5.53 -3.46
N MET A 59 6.00 -6.68 -3.12
CA MET A 59 5.49 -7.59 -2.10
C MET A 59 5.53 -6.95 -0.71
N GLU A 60 6.61 -6.28 -0.31
CA GLU A 60 6.70 -5.58 0.99
C GLU A 60 5.63 -4.49 1.11
N VAL A 61 5.45 -3.68 0.06
CA VAL A 61 4.43 -2.63 0.01
C VAL A 61 3.02 -3.23 0.07
N ALA A 62 2.75 -4.32 -0.66
CA ALA A 62 1.45 -4.99 -0.62
C ALA A 62 1.17 -5.60 0.77
N VAL A 63 2.15 -6.26 1.39
CA VAL A 63 2.03 -6.80 2.75
C VAL A 63 1.82 -5.68 3.76
N ARG A 64 2.55 -4.56 3.62
CA ARG A 64 2.36 -3.39 4.48
C ARG A 64 0.95 -2.83 4.32
N ALA A 65 0.46 -2.64 3.10
CA ALA A 65 -0.89 -2.14 2.81
C ALA A 65 -1.99 -3.07 3.33
N MET A 66 -1.80 -4.39 3.24
CA MET A 66 -2.72 -5.37 3.84
C MET A 66 -2.68 -5.30 5.37
N ASN A 67 -1.49 -5.16 5.97
CA ASN A 67 -1.32 -5.02 7.40
C ASN A 67 -1.80 -3.68 7.96
N THR A 68 -1.85 -2.59 7.18
CA THR A 68 -2.49 -1.33 7.60
C THR A 68 -4.02 -1.40 7.57
N ASN A 69 -4.59 -2.32 6.79
CA ASN A 69 -6.03 -2.63 6.86
C ASN A 69 -6.38 -3.57 8.03
N ALA A 70 -5.42 -4.34 8.54
CA ALA A 70 -5.61 -5.20 9.71
C ALA A 70 -6.05 -4.45 10.98
N PRO A 71 -5.44 -3.31 11.41
CA PRO A 71 -5.91 -2.58 12.59
C PRO A 71 -7.30 -1.96 12.37
N LYS A 72 -7.69 -1.70 11.12
CA LYS A 72 -9.04 -1.21 10.79
C LYS A 72 -10.07 -2.32 10.93
N GLN A 73 -9.75 -3.54 10.50
CA GLN A 73 -10.57 -4.73 10.71
C GLN A 73 -10.61 -5.18 12.17
N GLU A 74 -9.51 -5.08 12.91
CA GLU A 74 -9.49 -5.36 14.36
C GLU A 74 -10.33 -4.35 15.14
N ALA A 75 -10.22 -3.06 14.84
CA ALA A 75 -11.04 -2.03 15.48
C ALA A 75 -12.54 -2.19 15.18
N GLU A 76 -12.89 -2.52 13.93
CA GLU A 76 -14.27 -2.82 13.55
C GLU A 76 -14.79 -4.11 14.21
N ALA A 77 -13.96 -5.16 14.28
CA ALA A 77 -14.31 -6.41 14.95
C ALA A 77 -14.51 -6.21 16.47
N LEU A 78 -13.67 -5.40 17.12
CA LEU A 78 -13.81 -5.06 18.53
C LEU A 78 -15.11 -4.29 18.79
N ALA A 79 -15.44 -3.33 17.92
CA ALA A 79 -16.67 -2.54 18.03
C ALA A 79 -17.94 -3.39 17.85
N VAL A 80 -17.91 -4.37 16.94
CA VAL A 80 -19.01 -5.33 16.76
C VAL A 80 -19.16 -6.23 18.00
N LEU A 81 -18.06 -6.73 18.56
CA LEU A 81 -18.06 -7.53 19.79
C LEU A 81 -18.66 -6.75 20.97
N THR A 82 -18.28 -5.47 21.15
CA THR A 82 -18.85 -4.63 22.23
C THR A 82 -20.35 -4.39 22.05
N GLY A 83 -20.81 -4.26 20.80
CA GLY A 83 -22.24 -4.13 20.49
C GLY A 83 -23.03 -5.39 20.85
N ILE A 84 -22.46 -6.58 20.59
CA ILE A 84 -23.07 -7.87 20.95
C ILE A 84 -23.11 -8.05 22.47
N GLU A 85 -22.05 -7.70 23.20
CA GLU A 85 -22.02 -7.76 24.67
C GLU A 85 -23.12 -6.88 25.30
N LYS A 86 -23.35 -5.69 24.75
CA LYS A 86 -24.38 -4.77 25.23
C LYS A 86 -25.80 -5.30 25.01
N LEU A 87 -26.04 -5.92 23.86
CA LEU A 87 -27.32 -6.56 23.54
C LEU A 87 -27.58 -7.79 24.42
N LEU A 88 -26.54 -8.56 24.74
CA LEU A 88 -26.65 -9.68 25.68
C LEU A 88 -26.93 -9.21 27.11
N ALA A 89 -26.39 -8.05 27.51
CA ALA A 89 -26.67 -7.45 28.81
C ALA A 89 -28.11 -6.94 28.95
N GLU A 90 -28.78 -6.56 27.85
CA GLU A 90 -30.18 -6.12 27.85
C GLU A 90 -31.18 -7.28 27.88
N ILE A 91 -30.76 -8.49 27.48
CA ILE A 91 -31.61 -9.69 27.42
C ILE A 91 -31.43 -10.60 28.66
N THR A 92 -30.40 -10.33 29.48
CA THR A 92 -30.17 -11.04 30.75
C THR A 92 -30.73 -10.18 31.90
N PRO A 93 -31.75 -10.63 32.65
CA PRO A 93 -32.33 -9.87 33.77
C PRO A 93 -31.40 -9.75 34.97
#